data_AF-J3CNC5-F1
#
_entry.id   AF-J3CNC5-F1
#
_cell.length_a   1.000
_cell.length_b   1.000
_cell.length_c   1.000
_cell.angle_alpha   90.00
_cell.angle_beta   90.00
_cell.angle_gamma   90.00
#
_symmetry.space_group_name_H-M   'P 1'
#
loop_
_entity.id
_entity.type
_entity.pdbx_description
1 polymer ?
#
loop_
_entity_poly.entity_id
_entity_poly.type
_entity_poly.pdbx_seq_one_letter_code
_entity_poly.pdbx_strand_id
1 'polypeptide(L)'
;MSHSNKWLLAASAVLLVSACATPEERMAKLQIKQQQLELRAQQINERRAARMNDTSGTGAVGDGSAQAVTDLDTPLGNVIKALASCDASLPATLKQFVTQLAPQVPVVAKANGASLGVADRAIPGRSSVPVAGQAQVMGVPVSGFFDEATIIGGQPEKISWGFYSPASVATVSSVLGARIAGYKQVRQDVGGAMLRMDIYDGRNWRRTTRFDYFRNQSKLAGERVFAIDVSRDPAFPGTRVSCSVRGTQLKELLPVLRPDLG
;
A
#
# COMPACT_ATOMS: atom_id res chain seq x y z
N MET A 1 -55.11 6.09 40.26
CA MET A 1 -55.09 5.61 38.86
C MET A 1 -55.42 6.77 37.92
N SER A 2 -54.44 7.56 37.44
CA SER A 2 -54.73 8.77 36.61
C SER A 2 -53.61 9.12 35.60
N HIS A 3 -52.85 8.12 35.12
CA HIS A 3 -51.78 8.34 34.13
C HIS A 3 -52.02 7.64 32.78
N SER A 4 -53.06 6.82 32.66
CA SER A 4 -53.35 6.03 31.44
C SER A 4 -54.04 6.85 30.34
N ASN A 5 -54.88 7.82 30.70
CA ASN A 5 -55.71 8.54 29.70
C ASN A 5 -54.97 9.62 28.90
N LYS A 6 -53.80 10.08 29.35
CA LYS A 6 -53.03 11.12 28.63
C LYS A 6 -52.26 10.56 27.43
N TRP A 7 -51.84 9.29 27.49
CA TRP A 7 -51.12 8.63 26.40
C TRP A 7 -52.02 8.23 25.24
N LEU A 8 -53.25 7.79 25.53
CA LEU A 8 -54.25 7.46 24.51
C LEU A 8 -54.71 8.68 23.70
N LEU A 9 -54.79 9.86 24.33
CA LEU A 9 -55.13 11.11 23.65
C LEU A 9 -53.99 11.63 22.76
N ALA A 10 -52.73 11.48 23.19
CA ALA A 10 -51.57 11.86 22.38
C ALA A 10 -51.36 10.95 21.17
N ALA A 11 -51.57 9.64 21.32
CA ALA A 11 -51.49 8.68 20.21
C ALA A 11 -52.62 8.89 19.17
N SER A 12 -53.82 9.26 19.64
CA SER A 12 -54.97 9.56 18.76
C SER A 12 -54.76 10.87 17.98
N ALA A 13 -54.11 11.88 18.57
CA ALA A 13 -53.79 13.14 17.89
C ALA A 13 -52.72 12.98 16.80
N VAL A 14 -51.72 12.13 16.98
CA VAL A 14 -50.69 11.86 15.96
C VAL A 14 -51.25 11.07 14.77
N LEU A 15 -52.21 10.18 15.00
CA LEU A 15 -52.89 9.43 13.93
C LEU A 15 -53.85 10.32 13.12
N LEU A 16 -54.56 11.26 13.76
CA LEU A 16 -55.46 12.21 13.09
C LEU A 16 -54.73 13.25 12.23
N VAL A 17 -53.51 13.67 12.58
CA VAL A 17 -52.72 14.60 11.76
C VAL A 17 -52.10 13.92 10.53
N SER A 18 -51.93 12.59 10.54
CA SER A 18 -51.46 11.84 9.38
C SER A 18 -52.54 11.52 8.33
N ALA A 19 -53.82 11.67 8.69
CA ALA A 19 -54.95 11.38 7.81
C ALA A 19 -55.31 12.54 6.85
N CYS A 20 -54.77 13.75 7.09
CA CYS A 20 -55.09 14.95 6.30
C CYS A 20 -53.87 15.55 5.58
N ALA A 21 -52.84 14.76 5.26
CA ALA A 21 -51.83 15.22 4.30
C ALA A 21 -52.50 15.34 2.93
N THR A 22 -52.58 16.57 2.41
CA THR A 22 -53.15 16.85 1.10
C THR A 22 -52.40 16.05 0.02
N PRO A 23 -53.03 15.75 -1.12
CA PRO A 23 -52.35 15.08 -2.23
C PRO A 23 -51.03 15.77 -2.62
N GLU A 24 -50.98 17.10 -2.53
CA GLU A 24 -49.80 17.92 -2.78
C GLU A 24 -48.66 17.67 -1.78
N GLU A 25 -48.95 17.58 -0.48
CA GLU A 25 -47.93 17.29 0.53
C GLU A 25 -47.36 15.87 0.41
N ARG A 26 -48.17 14.91 -0.03
CA ARG A 26 -47.71 13.53 -0.31
C ARG A 26 -46.79 13.50 -1.52
N MET A 27 -47.13 14.24 -2.58
CA MET A 27 -46.30 14.36 -3.77
C MET A 27 -44.97 15.07 -3.48
N ALA A 28 -44.98 16.15 -2.68
CA ALA A 28 -43.77 16.85 -2.26
C ALA A 28 -42.83 15.94 -1.45
N LYS A 29 -43.37 15.15 -0.51
CA LYS A 29 -42.57 14.17 0.26
C LYS A 29 -41.98 13.07 -0.62
N LEU A 30 -42.71 12.62 -1.64
CA LEU A 30 -42.20 11.63 -2.60
C LEU A 30 -41.08 12.20 -3.47
N GLN A 31 -41.21 13.44 -3.94
CA GLN A 31 -40.17 14.13 -4.71
C GLN A 31 -38.87 14.30 -3.90
N ILE A 32 -38.97 14.74 -2.64
CA ILE A 32 -37.81 14.87 -1.75
C ILE A 32 -37.12 13.51 -1.53
N LYS A 33 -37.92 12.45 -1.35
CA LYS A 33 -37.38 11.09 -1.16
C LYS A 33 -36.69 10.58 -2.43
N GLN A 34 -37.22 10.87 -3.61
CA GLN A 34 -36.59 10.54 -4.90
C GLN A 34 -35.27 11.31 -5.08
N GLN A 35 -35.25 12.62 -4.83
CA GLN A 35 -34.02 13.43 -4.89
C GLN A 35 -32.93 12.91 -3.95
N GLN A 36 -33.29 12.50 -2.73
CA GLN A 36 -32.33 11.91 -1.78
C GLN A 36 -31.77 10.57 -2.25
N LEU A 37 -32.58 9.75 -2.92
CA LEU A 37 -32.12 8.48 -3.49
C LEU A 37 -31.21 8.71 -4.68
N GLU A 38 -31.51 9.70 -5.54
CA GLU A 38 -30.66 10.10 -6.66
C GLU A 38 -29.31 10.65 -6.18
N LEU A 39 -29.30 11.54 -5.17
CA LEU A 39 -28.08 12.03 -4.55
C LEU A 39 -27.23 10.90 -3.95
N ARG A 40 -27.86 9.93 -3.29
CA ARG A 40 -27.14 8.74 -2.78
C ARG A 40 -26.59 7.88 -3.91
N ALA A 41 -27.36 7.69 -4.99
CA ALA A 41 -26.91 6.94 -6.16
C ALA A 41 -25.74 7.64 -6.86
N GLN A 42 -25.80 8.97 -7.01
CA GLN A 42 -24.71 9.79 -7.50
C GLN A 42 -23.48 9.69 -6.62
N GLN A 43 -23.60 9.82 -5.29
CA GLN A 43 -22.48 9.65 -4.37
C GLN A 43 -21.88 8.23 -4.43
N ILE A 44 -22.70 7.19 -4.62
CA ILE A 44 -22.21 5.82 -4.80
C ILE A 44 -21.45 5.69 -6.12
N ASN A 45 -21.97 6.29 -7.20
CA ASN A 45 -21.32 6.30 -8.51
C ASN A 45 -20.03 7.11 -8.53
N GLU A 46 -19.98 8.26 -7.86
CA GLU A 46 -18.77 9.06 -7.63
C GLU A 46 -17.76 8.28 -6.79
N ARG A 47 -18.19 7.61 -5.72
CA ARG A 47 -17.31 6.72 -4.94
C ARG A 47 -16.81 5.53 -5.76
N ARG A 48 -17.63 5.01 -6.68
CA ARG A 48 -17.24 3.93 -7.60
C ARG A 48 -16.26 4.44 -8.66
N ALA A 49 -16.47 5.63 -9.21
CA ALA A 49 -15.57 6.30 -10.13
C ALA A 49 -14.24 6.67 -9.45
N ALA A 50 -14.28 7.15 -8.21
CA ALA A 50 -13.08 7.40 -7.40
C ALA A 50 -12.32 6.09 -7.09
N ARG A 51 -13.02 4.97 -6.84
CA ARG A 51 -12.37 3.65 -6.73
C ARG A 51 -11.79 3.15 -8.05
N MET A 52 -12.42 3.47 -9.19
CA MET A 52 -11.91 3.15 -10.52
C MET A 52 -10.66 3.98 -10.87
N ASN A 53 -10.61 5.24 -10.44
CA ASN A 53 -9.38 6.05 -10.52
C ASN A 53 -8.32 5.59 -9.51
N ASP A 54 -8.67 5.11 -8.33
CA ASP A 54 -7.70 4.52 -7.38
C ASP A 54 -7.21 3.12 -7.84
N THR A 55 -7.91 2.51 -8.82
CA THR A 55 -7.42 1.32 -9.57
C THR A 55 -6.58 1.68 -10.79
N SER A 56 -6.29 2.96 -11.07
CA SER A 56 -5.20 3.29 -12.00
C SER A 56 -3.81 2.92 -11.42
N GLY A 57 -3.72 2.57 -10.12
CA GLY A 57 -2.56 1.91 -9.51
C GLY A 57 -2.54 0.37 -9.67
N THR A 58 -3.57 -0.25 -10.25
CA THR A 58 -3.49 -1.61 -10.79
C THR A 58 -3.15 -1.49 -12.26
N GLY A 59 -1.89 -1.17 -12.54
CA GLY A 59 -1.38 -1.12 -13.89
C GLY A 59 -1.65 -2.44 -14.60
N ALA A 60 -2.32 -2.35 -15.75
CA ALA A 60 -1.85 -3.11 -16.90
C ALA A 60 -0.33 -2.93 -17.02
N VAL A 61 0.36 -3.85 -17.70
CA VAL A 61 1.79 -3.67 -18.05
C VAL A 61 1.93 -2.41 -18.91
N GLY A 62 2.00 -1.25 -18.27
CA GLY A 62 2.13 0.07 -18.86
C GLY A 62 3.59 0.44 -18.93
N ASP A 63 3.95 1.14 -20.01
CA ASP A 63 5.30 1.63 -20.30
C ASP A 63 6.05 2.03 -19.03
N GLY A 64 7.29 1.55 -18.88
CA GLY A 64 8.13 1.63 -17.69
C GLY A 64 8.50 3.03 -17.17
N SER A 65 7.67 4.05 -17.40
CA SER A 65 7.76 5.39 -16.83
C SER A 65 6.86 5.52 -15.59
N ALA A 66 7.19 4.82 -14.51
CA ALA A 66 6.60 5.16 -13.22
C ALA A 66 7.10 6.56 -12.78
N GLN A 67 6.19 7.41 -12.32
CA GLN A 67 6.54 8.75 -11.84
C GLN A 67 7.16 8.68 -10.45
N ALA A 68 8.12 9.58 -10.18
CA ALA A 68 8.69 9.76 -8.85
C ALA A 68 7.62 10.26 -7.87
N VAL A 69 7.64 9.75 -6.63
CA VAL A 69 6.80 10.24 -5.54
C VAL A 69 7.49 11.46 -4.93
N THR A 70 6.77 12.58 -4.81
CA THR A 70 7.34 13.86 -4.33
C THR A 70 6.40 14.62 -3.39
N ASP A 71 5.43 13.94 -2.79
CA ASP A 71 4.33 14.56 -2.04
C ASP A 71 4.51 14.59 -0.52
N LEU A 72 5.66 14.10 -0.02
CA LEU A 72 6.08 14.24 1.36
C LEU A 72 7.21 15.26 1.50
N ASP A 73 7.30 15.88 2.68
CA ASP A 73 8.23 16.98 2.97
C ASP A 73 9.72 16.59 2.94
N THR A 74 10.02 15.29 3.09
CA THR A 74 11.41 14.80 3.14
C THR A 74 11.71 13.82 2.00
N PRO A 75 12.93 13.88 1.41
CA PRO A 75 13.36 12.92 0.39
C PRO A 75 13.22 11.46 0.84
N LEU A 76 13.63 11.15 2.08
CA LEU A 76 13.54 9.79 2.62
C LEU A 76 12.09 9.35 2.84
N GLY A 77 11.21 10.27 3.24
CA GLY A 77 9.77 10.02 3.33
C GLY A 77 9.19 9.59 1.99
N ASN A 78 9.51 10.34 0.92
CA ASN A 78 9.09 10.02 -0.44
C ASN A 78 9.59 8.64 -0.90
N VAL A 79 10.86 8.32 -0.62
CA VAL A 79 11.44 7.00 -0.93
C VAL A 79 10.67 5.88 -0.24
N ILE A 80 10.35 6.01 1.05
CA ILE A 80 9.62 4.95 1.76
C ILE A 80 8.17 4.83 1.28
N LYS A 81 7.54 5.94 0.94
CA LYS A 81 6.21 5.92 0.34
C LYS A 81 6.20 5.20 -1.02
N ALA A 82 7.18 5.50 -1.88
CA ALA A 82 7.37 4.82 -3.16
C ALA A 82 7.69 3.33 -2.96
N LEU A 83 8.55 3.03 -1.98
CA LEU A 83 8.91 1.65 -1.61
C LEU A 83 7.67 0.82 -1.36
N ALA A 84 6.71 1.33 -0.60
CA ALA A 84 5.48 0.62 -0.26
C ALA A 84 4.60 0.22 -1.46
N SER A 85 4.81 0.77 -2.66
CA SER A 85 4.07 0.38 -3.86
C SER A 85 4.59 -0.92 -4.49
N CYS A 86 5.82 -1.34 -4.17
CA CYS A 86 6.50 -2.50 -4.76
C CYS A 86 6.56 -2.45 -6.31
N ASP A 87 6.86 -1.29 -6.87
CA ASP A 87 6.92 -1.05 -8.31
C ASP A 87 8.02 -0.04 -8.70
N ALA A 88 8.07 0.35 -9.98
CA ALA A 88 9.08 1.25 -10.52
C ALA A 88 9.03 2.68 -9.97
N SER A 89 8.04 3.06 -9.15
CA SER A 89 8.06 4.36 -8.48
C SER A 89 9.26 4.50 -7.54
N LEU A 90 9.76 3.41 -6.96
CA LEU A 90 10.95 3.45 -6.11
C LEU A 90 12.20 3.92 -6.88
N PRO A 91 12.65 3.23 -7.95
CA PRO A 91 13.84 3.67 -8.67
C PRO A 91 13.70 5.05 -9.30
N ALA A 92 12.50 5.46 -9.72
CA ALA A 92 12.22 6.82 -10.16
C ALA A 92 12.41 7.84 -9.02
N THR A 93 11.90 7.54 -7.82
CA THR A 93 12.00 8.40 -6.63
C THR A 93 13.44 8.48 -6.11
N LEU A 94 14.18 7.36 -6.09
CA LEU A 94 15.60 7.36 -5.76
C LEU A 94 16.40 8.25 -6.72
N LYS A 95 16.10 8.17 -8.03
CA LYS A 95 16.75 8.99 -9.06
C LYS A 95 16.45 10.48 -8.88
N GLN A 96 15.24 10.83 -8.48
CA GLN A 96 14.83 12.21 -8.21
C GLN A 96 15.60 12.84 -7.04
N PHE A 97 15.98 12.03 -6.03
CA PHE A 97 16.56 12.51 -4.78
C PHE A 97 18.00 12.06 -4.51
N VAL A 98 18.75 11.62 -5.54
CA VAL A 98 20.11 11.06 -5.36
C VAL A 98 21.00 11.95 -4.50
N THR A 99 21.08 13.24 -4.81
CA THR A 99 21.97 14.19 -4.12
C THR A 99 21.54 14.42 -2.67
N GLN A 100 20.24 14.48 -2.39
CA GLN A 100 19.72 14.70 -1.04
C GLN A 100 19.81 13.44 -0.17
N LEU A 101 19.80 12.24 -0.77
CA LEU A 101 19.89 10.97 -0.06
C LEU A 101 21.34 10.56 0.22
N ALA A 102 22.30 10.98 -0.61
CA ALA A 102 23.71 10.60 -0.52
C ALA A 102 24.33 10.73 0.89
N PRO A 103 23.99 11.74 1.73
CA PRO A 103 24.52 11.83 3.09
C PRO A 103 24.04 10.74 4.06
N GLN A 104 22.93 10.06 3.76
CA GLN A 104 22.27 9.10 4.64
C GLN A 104 22.32 7.67 4.10
N VAL A 105 22.24 7.53 2.78
CA VAL A 105 22.10 6.27 2.06
C VAL A 105 22.89 6.32 0.77
N PRO A 106 23.73 5.31 0.47
CA PRO A 106 24.33 5.21 -0.85
C PRO A 106 23.25 4.92 -1.88
N VAL A 107 23.10 5.82 -2.85
CA VAL A 107 22.19 5.67 -3.99
C VAL A 107 23.02 5.69 -5.26
N VAL A 108 22.83 4.69 -6.12
CA VAL A 108 23.57 4.55 -7.37
C VAL A 108 22.64 4.87 -8.53
N ALA A 109 22.91 5.98 -9.22
CA ALA A 109 22.18 6.35 -10.43
C ALA A 109 22.47 5.36 -11.58
N LYS A 110 21.43 5.05 -12.36
CA LYS A 110 21.44 4.15 -13.52
C LYS A 110 20.69 4.80 -14.68
N ALA A 111 20.79 4.22 -15.88
CA ALA A 111 20.11 4.75 -17.06
C ALA A 111 18.61 4.93 -16.82
N ASN A 112 17.95 3.86 -16.36
CA ASN A 112 16.49 3.80 -16.21
C ASN A 112 16.00 3.95 -14.76
N GLY A 113 16.80 4.52 -13.86
CA GLY A 113 16.41 4.70 -12.45
C GLY A 113 17.59 4.95 -11.54
N ALA A 114 17.42 4.68 -10.25
CA ALA A 114 18.51 4.56 -9.30
C ALA A 114 18.22 3.42 -8.33
N SER A 115 19.27 2.82 -7.78
CA SER A 115 19.16 1.71 -6.84
C SER A 115 19.79 2.05 -5.50
N LEU A 116 19.39 1.34 -4.45
CA LEU A 116 20.14 1.32 -3.19
C LEU A 116 21.52 0.71 -3.46
N GLY A 117 22.57 1.39 -3.00
CA GLY A 117 23.97 1.02 -3.20
C GLY A 117 24.41 -0.05 -2.21
N VAL A 118 24.04 -1.30 -2.48
CA VAL A 118 24.51 -2.48 -1.72
C VAL A 118 25.71 -3.12 -2.42
N ALA A 119 26.56 -3.80 -1.64
CA ALA A 119 27.80 -4.37 -2.18
C ALA A 119 27.54 -5.57 -3.10
N ASP A 120 26.61 -6.45 -2.73
CA ASP A 120 26.18 -7.59 -3.54
C ASP A 120 24.77 -8.04 -3.12
N ARG A 121 23.83 -8.09 -4.06
CA ARG A 121 22.43 -8.46 -3.80
C ARG A 121 22.26 -9.96 -3.52
N ALA A 122 23.13 -10.80 -4.06
CA ALA A 122 23.00 -12.26 -4.01
C ALA A 122 23.63 -12.88 -2.76
N ILE A 123 24.48 -12.12 -2.05
CA ILE A 123 25.23 -12.62 -0.90
C ILE A 123 24.63 -12.06 0.40
N PRO A 124 24.11 -12.92 1.29
CA PRO A 124 23.67 -12.51 2.63
C PRO A 124 24.75 -11.73 3.37
N GLY A 125 24.37 -10.62 4.03
CA GLY A 125 25.31 -9.73 4.72
C GLY A 125 26.02 -8.72 3.81
N ARG A 126 25.90 -8.84 2.48
CA ARG A 126 26.39 -7.84 1.50
C ARG A 126 25.25 -7.12 0.76
N SER A 127 24.01 -7.54 1.01
CA SER A 127 22.77 -7.00 0.46
C SER A 127 22.14 -5.89 1.32
N SER A 128 22.81 -5.49 2.40
CA SER A 128 22.36 -4.46 3.34
C SER A 128 23.43 -3.39 3.53
N VAL A 129 23.02 -2.17 3.85
CA VAL A 129 23.90 -1.06 4.16
C VAL A 129 23.36 -0.26 5.36
N PRO A 130 24.18 0.06 6.36
CA PRO A 130 23.73 0.91 7.46
C PRO A 130 23.46 2.33 6.98
N VAL A 131 22.53 3.00 7.65
CA VAL A 131 22.33 4.44 7.48
C VAL A 131 23.54 5.19 8.05
N ALA A 132 23.95 6.25 7.37
CA ALA A 132 24.85 7.24 7.94
C ALA A 132 24.06 8.24 8.82
N GLY A 133 24.41 8.34 10.10
CA GLY A 133 23.82 9.28 11.05
C GLY A 133 22.45 8.86 11.59
N GLN A 134 21.62 9.85 11.94
CA GLN A 134 20.29 9.64 12.54
C GLN A 134 19.17 9.81 11.50
N ALA A 135 19.13 8.95 10.49
CA ALA A 135 18.04 9.03 9.52
C ALA A 135 16.71 8.62 10.15
N GLN A 136 15.66 9.38 9.84
CA GLN A 136 14.30 9.10 10.29
C GLN A 136 13.33 9.25 9.13
N VAL A 137 12.31 8.38 9.13
CA VAL A 137 11.20 8.40 8.19
C VAL A 137 9.94 8.63 8.96
N MET A 138 9.32 9.80 8.77
CA MET A 138 8.05 10.12 9.42
C MET A 138 8.11 9.98 10.95
N GLY A 139 9.30 10.17 11.55
CA GLY A 139 9.57 9.98 12.99
C GLY A 139 10.03 8.57 13.40
N VAL A 140 10.08 7.61 12.48
CA VAL A 140 10.64 6.27 12.73
C VAL A 140 12.14 6.27 12.44
N PRO A 141 13.00 5.86 13.38
CA PRO A 141 14.44 5.73 13.11
C PRO A 141 14.71 4.64 12.07
N VAL A 142 15.64 4.90 11.16
CA VAL A 142 16.10 3.93 10.15
C VAL A 142 17.52 3.51 10.48
N SER A 143 17.74 2.21 10.66
CA SER A 143 19.07 1.65 10.97
C SER A 143 19.83 1.20 9.73
N GLY A 144 19.13 0.87 8.64
CA GLY A 144 19.78 0.46 7.40
C GLY A 144 18.80 0.24 6.26
N PHE A 145 19.35 0.05 5.07
CA PHE A 145 18.64 -0.26 3.84
C PHE A 145 19.11 -1.61 3.30
N PHE A 146 18.28 -2.27 2.53
CA PHE A 146 18.68 -3.49 1.83
C PHE A 146 18.07 -3.58 0.43
N ASP A 147 18.77 -4.31 -0.42
CA ASP A 147 18.35 -4.70 -1.76
C ASP A 147 18.97 -6.09 -2.01
N GLU A 148 18.16 -7.12 -2.11
CA GLU A 148 18.58 -8.52 -2.12
C GLU A 148 17.94 -9.27 -3.29
N ALA A 149 18.63 -10.30 -3.75
CA ALA A 149 18.17 -11.22 -4.78
C ALA A 149 18.43 -12.65 -4.33
N THR A 150 17.43 -13.51 -4.44
CA THR A 150 17.61 -14.96 -4.40
C THR A 150 17.80 -15.45 -5.83
N ILE A 151 18.95 -16.03 -6.12
CA ILE A 151 19.30 -16.53 -7.44
C ILE A 151 19.39 -18.05 -7.38
N ILE A 152 18.66 -18.75 -8.26
CA ILE A 152 18.71 -20.21 -8.40
C ILE A 152 18.99 -20.52 -9.87
N GLY A 153 19.97 -21.36 -10.16
CA GLY A 153 20.34 -21.70 -11.54
C GLY A 153 20.74 -20.50 -12.41
N GLY A 154 21.25 -19.43 -11.80
CA GLY A 154 21.62 -18.18 -12.49
C GLY A 154 20.44 -17.28 -12.86
N GLN A 155 19.21 -17.59 -12.44
CA GLN A 155 18.03 -16.74 -12.63
C GLN A 155 17.56 -16.16 -11.29
N PRO A 156 17.08 -14.90 -11.25
CA PRO A 156 16.45 -14.35 -10.06
C PRO A 156 15.10 -15.04 -9.83
N GLU A 157 14.93 -15.62 -8.65
CA GLU A 157 13.67 -16.24 -8.19
C GLU A 157 12.87 -15.31 -7.29
N LYS A 158 13.58 -14.45 -6.56
CA LYS A 158 12.99 -13.44 -5.68
C LYS A 158 13.91 -12.23 -5.63
N ILE A 159 13.33 -11.04 -5.65
CA ILE A 159 14.04 -9.80 -5.37
C ILE A 159 13.30 -9.08 -4.26
N SER A 160 14.01 -8.59 -3.25
CA SER A 160 13.42 -7.79 -2.17
C SER A 160 14.22 -6.54 -1.93
N TRP A 161 13.57 -5.48 -1.49
CA TRP A 161 14.21 -4.23 -1.09
C TRP A 161 13.43 -3.58 0.04
N GLY A 162 14.08 -2.72 0.80
CA GLY A 162 13.49 -2.25 2.03
C GLY A 162 14.44 -1.49 2.93
N PHE A 163 13.98 -1.31 4.15
CA PHE A 163 14.75 -0.72 5.23
C PHE A 163 14.50 -1.43 6.55
N TYR A 164 15.41 -1.19 7.48
CA TYR A 164 15.34 -1.66 8.85
C TYR A 164 15.07 -0.50 9.79
N SER A 165 14.36 -0.79 10.87
CA SER A 165 14.16 0.13 11.99
C SER A 165 14.40 -0.60 13.29
N PRO A 166 15.08 0.00 14.28
CA PRO A 166 15.17 -0.59 15.62
C PRO A 166 13.84 -0.56 16.37
N ALA A 167 12.82 0.15 15.87
CA ALA A 167 11.50 0.21 16.47
C ALA A 167 10.73 -1.12 16.29
N SER A 168 9.67 -1.30 17.08
CA SER A 168 8.79 -2.48 17.00
C SER A 168 7.89 -2.46 15.75
N VAL A 169 7.42 -3.64 15.32
CA VAL A 169 6.48 -3.78 14.19
C VAL A 169 5.23 -2.92 14.42
N ALA A 170 4.69 -2.91 15.64
CA ALA A 170 3.52 -2.12 16.00
C ALA A 170 3.76 -0.62 15.83
N THR A 171 4.91 -0.12 16.30
CA THR A 171 5.30 1.29 16.17
C THR A 171 5.46 1.69 14.71
N VAL A 172 6.21 0.90 13.94
CA VAL A 172 6.49 1.18 12.53
C VAL A 172 5.19 1.14 11.71
N SER A 173 4.38 0.11 11.92
CA SER A 173 3.07 -0.07 11.29
C SER A 173 2.14 1.13 11.56
N SER A 174 2.06 1.57 12.82
CA SER A 174 1.25 2.74 13.21
C SER A 174 1.68 4.03 12.51
N VAL A 175 2.98 4.29 12.41
CA VAL A 175 3.51 5.51 11.78
C VAL A 175 3.38 5.47 10.26
N LEU A 176 3.73 4.34 9.64
CA LEU A 176 3.64 4.19 8.18
C LEU A 176 2.19 4.28 7.70
N GLY A 177 1.26 3.65 8.42
CA GLY A 177 -0.16 3.96 8.45
C GLY A 177 -0.80 4.50 7.16
N ALA A 178 -1.63 5.53 7.30
CA ALA A 178 -2.30 6.19 6.17
C ALA A 178 -1.35 6.91 5.19
N ARG A 179 -0.03 6.93 5.46
CA ARG A 179 0.96 7.66 4.68
C ARG A 179 1.52 6.86 3.51
N ILE A 180 1.32 5.54 3.51
CA ILE A 180 1.75 4.66 2.42
C ILE A 180 0.57 4.13 1.60
N ALA A 181 0.78 3.97 0.30
CA ALA A 181 -0.24 3.50 -0.63
C ALA A 181 -0.74 2.10 -0.24
N GLY A 182 -2.06 1.92 -0.27
CA GLY A 182 -2.66 0.61 -0.01
C GLY A 182 -2.55 0.09 1.43
N TYR A 183 -2.22 0.95 2.41
CA TYR A 183 -2.11 0.52 3.81
C TYR A 183 -3.42 -0.01 4.40
N LYS A 184 -4.58 0.53 3.97
CA LYS A 184 -5.90 0.04 4.39
C LYS A 184 -6.14 -1.42 4.04
N GLN A 185 -5.34 -1.98 3.14
CA GLN A 185 -5.39 -3.37 2.68
C GLN A 185 -4.28 -4.23 3.29
N VAL A 186 -3.38 -3.65 4.08
CA VAL A 186 -2.43 -4.39 4.91
C VAL A 186 -3.22 -5.14 5.98
N ARG A 187 -2.88 -6.41 6.20
CA ARG A 187 -3.53 -7.30 7.17
C ARG A 187 -2.47 -8.00 7.99
N GLN A 188 -2.78 -8.25 9.25
CA GLN A 188 -1.91 -9.05 10.10
C GLN A 188 -1.96 -10.52 9.65
N ASP A 189 -0.80 -11.13 9.55
CA ASP A 189 -0.63 -12.55 9.28
C ASP A 189 -0.62 -13.37 10.58
N VAL A 190 -0.75 -14.69 10.47
CA VAL A 190 -0.67 -15.63 11.60
C VAL A 190 0.65 -15.47 12.38
N GLY A 191 1.75 -15.11 11.70
CA GLY A 191 3.05 -14.84 12.32
C GLY A 191 3.22 -13.45 12.94
N GLY A 192 2.18 -12.62 12.96
CA GLY A 192 2.22 -11.25 13.51
C GLY A 192 2.75 -10.18 12.54
N ALA A 193 3.29 -10.56 11.39
CA ALA A 193 3.71 -9.65 10.32
C ALA A 193 2.50 -8.91 9.71
N MET A 194 2.69 -7.66 9.30
CA MET A 194 1.67 -6.87 8.61
C MET A 194 1.94 -6.91 7.11
N LEU A 195 1.04 -7.51 6.33
CA LEU A 195 1.26 -7.84 4.92
C LEU A 195 0.21 -7.24 3.98
N ARG A 196 0.65 -6.84 2.79
CA ARG A 196 -0.20 -6.61 1.61
C ARG A 196 0.37 -7.42 0.46
N MET A 197 -0.49 -8.17 -0.22
CA MET A 197 -0.10 -9.05 -1.32
C MET A 197 -0.91 -8.75 -2.57
N ASP A 198 -0.23 -8.65 -3.70
CA ASP A 198 -0.85 -8.61 -5.02
C ASP A 198 -0.27 -9.76 -5.88
N ILE A 199 -1.14 -10.41 -6.66
CA ILE A 199 -0.83 -11.54 -7.53
C ILE A 199 -0.95 -11.09 -8.99
N TYR A 200 0.03 -11.43 -9.80
CA TYR A 200 -0.02 -11.23 -11.24
C TYR A 200 -0.68 -12.44 -11.90
N ASP A 201 -1.76 -12.22 -12.65
CA ASP A 201 -2.52 -13.28 -13.33
C ASP A 201 -2.02 -13.57 -14.76
N GLY A 202 -0.85 -13.02 -15.14
CA GLY A 202 -0.32 -13.07 -16.49
C GLY A 202 -0.70 -11.85 -17.34
N ARG A 203 -1.61 -10.99 -16.86
CA ARG A 203 -2.00 -9.74 -17.53
C ARG A 203 -2.03 -8.54 -16.59
N ASN A 204 -2.59 -8.71 -15.40
CA ASN A 204 -2.82 -7.63 -14.45
C ASN A 204 -2.43 -8.04 -13.03
N TRP A 205 -2.03 -7.04 -12.23
CA TRP A 205 -1.87 -7.20 -10.80
C TRP A 205 -3.22 -7.14 -10.08
N ARG A 206 -3.51 -8.15 -9.26
CA ARG A 206 -4.73 -8.23 -8.45
C ARG A 206 -4.39 -8.38 -6.99
N ARG A 207 -4.98 -7.51 -6.17
CA ARG A 207 -4.86 -7.60 -4.72
C ARG A 207 -5.57 -8.83 -4.17
N THR A 208 -4.98 -9.46 -3.16
CA THR A 208 -5.58 -10.60 -2.46
C THR A 208 -5.46 -10.44 -0.94
N THR A 209 -6.37 -11.07 -0.22
CA THR A 209 -6.30 -11.25 1.24
C THR A 209 -6.11 -12.72 1.62
N ARG A 210 -6.03 -13.64 0.65
CA ARG A 210 -5.86 -15.08 0.84
C ARG A 210 -4.38 -15.46 0.86
N PHE A 211 -3.62 -14.92 1.80
CA PHE A 211 -2.17 -15.03 1.80
C PHE A 211 -1.67 -16.48 1.93
N ASP A 212 -2.36 -17.27 2.75
CA ASP A 212 -2.12 -18.70 2.98
C ASP A 212 -2.24 -19.52 1.69
N TYR A 213 -3.30 -19.28 0.92
CA TYR A 213 -3.56 -19.97 -0.34
C TYR A 213 -2.46 -19.72 -1.37
N PHE A 214 -1.98 -18.48 -1.48
CA PHE A 214 -0.99 -18.11 -2.49
C PHE A 214 0.46 -18.43 -2.07
N ARG A 215 0.81 -18.36 -0.77
CA ARG A 215 2.17 -18.69 -0.31
C ARG A 215 2.62 -20.08 -0.68
N ASN A 216 1.70 -21.04 -0.64
CA ASN A 216 1.97 -22.46 -0.90
C ASN A 216 1.96 -22.81 -2.40
N GLN A 217 1.74 -21.84 -3.29
CA GLN A 217 1.76 -22.09 -4.73
C GLN A 217 3.16 -21.91 -5.29
N SER A 218 3.65 -22.95 -5.95
CA SER A 218 4.95 -22.96 -6.61
C SER A 218 4.94 -22.36 -8.02
N LYS A 219 3.76 -22.11 -8.62
CA LYS A 219 3.60 -21.73 -10.03
C LYS A 219 2.85 -20.41 -10.23
N LEU A 220 3.08 -19.43 -9.37
CA LEU A 220 2.53 -18.09 -9.57
C LEU A 220 3.30 -17.37 -10.68
N ALA A 221 2.58 -16.78 -11.63
CA ALA A 221 3.21 -15.95 -12.68
C ALA A 221 3.98 -14.78 -12.05
N GLY A 222 3.38 -14.13 -11.05
CA GLY A 222 4.05 -13.14 -10.22
C GLY A 222 3.33 -12.90 -8.91
N GLU A 223 4.08 -12.52 -7.89
CA GLU A 223 3.60 -12.11 -6.58
C GLU A 223 4.45 -10.93 -6.14
N ARG A 224 3.80 -9.87 -5.65
CA ARG A 224 4.46 -8.78 -4.93
C ARG A 224 3.89 -8.66 -3.53
N VAL A 225 4.76 -8.58 -2.54
CA VAL A 225 4.41 -8.49 -1.12
C VAL A 225 5.07 -7.28 -0.52
N PHE A 226 4.27 -6.39 0.04
CA PHE A 226 4.72 -5.41 1.02
C PHE A 226 4.56 -6.01 2.43
N ALA A 227 5.60 -5.94 3.25
CA ALA A 227 5.63 -6.53 4.57
C ALA A 227 6.28 -5.59 5.60
N ILE A 228 5.70 -5.52 6.79
CA ILE A 228 6.31 -4.98 8.01
C ILE A 228 6.41 -6.16 8.98
N ASP A 229 7.61 -6.68 9.18
CA ASP A 229 7.86 -7.89 9.95
C ASP A 229 9.04 -7.71 10.91
N VAL A 230 9.21 -8.60 11.88
CA VAL A 230 10.38 -8.64 12.74
C VAL A 230 11.62 -8.91 11.89
N SER A 231 12.67 -8.10 12.09
CA SER A 231 13.94 -8.32 11.43
C SER A 231 14.60 -9.59 11.96
N ARG A 232 15.05 -10.44 11.03
CA ARG A 232 15.85 -11.64 11.31
C ARG A 232 17.34 -11.42 11.06
N ASP A 233 17.72 -10.23 10.63
CA ASP A 233 19.12 -9.87 10.41
C ASP A 233 19.75 -9.44 11.75
N PRO A 234 20.74 -10.18 12.28
CA PRO A 234 21.36 -9.84 13.57
C PRO A 234 22.04 -8.47 13.58
N ALA A 235 22.49 -7.98 12.41
CA ALA A 235 23.11 -6.66 12.31
C ALA A 235 22.08 -5.51 12.36
N PHE A 236 20.81 -5.81 12.06
CA PHE A 236 19.72 -4.85 12.02
C PHE A 236 18.52 -5.34 12.84
N PRO A 237 18.61 -5.38 14.18
CA PRO A 237 17.51 -5.83 15.02
C PRO A 237 16.30 -4.88 14.96
N GLY A 238 15.12 -5.40 15.31
CA GLY A 238 13.87 -4.64 15.35
C GLY A 238 12.91 -5.07 14.23
N THR A 239 12.57 -4.14 13.35
CA THR A 239 11.60 -4.32 12.26
C THR A 239 12.26 -4.22 10.90
N ARG A 240 11.83 -5.08 9.98
CA ARG A 240 12.15 -5.06 8.56
C ARG A 240 10.90 -4.66 7.78
N VAL A 241 10.98 -3.55 7.06
CA VAL A 241 9.95 -3.12 6.11
C VAL A 241 10.45 -3.46 4.72
N SER A 242 9.69 -4.27 3.98
CA SER A 242 10.14 -4.81 2.71
C SER A 242 9.05 -4.77 1.65
N CYS A 243 9.49 -4.58 0.41
CA CYS A 243 8.80 -5.08 -0.76
C CYS A 243 9.58 -6.27 -1.30
N SER A 244 8.86 -7.28 -1.76
CA SER A 244 9.44 -8.43 -2.43
C SER A 244 8.61 -8.82 -3.64
N VAL A 245 9.28 -9.30 -4.68
CA VAL A 245 8.67 -9.81 -5.90
C VAL A 245 9.25 -11.18 -6.20
N ARG A 246 8.39 -12.14 -6.55
CA ARG A 246 8.76 -13.50 -6.97
C ARG A 246 7.78 -14.03 -8.02
N GLY A 247 8.12 -15.15 -8.65
CA GLY A 247 7.21 -15.88 -9.54
C GLY A 247 7.90 -16.36 -10.81
N THR A 248 7.18 -17.19 -11.58
CA THR A 248 7.71 -17.83 -12.78
C THR A 248 7.96 -16.87 -13.94
N GLN A 249 7.37 -15.67 -13.90
CA GLN A 249 7.59 -14.60 -14.88
C GLN A 249 8.39 -13.42 -14.30
N LEU A 250 9.19 -13.65 -13.24
CA LEU A 250 9.95 -12.57 -12.62
C LEU A 250 10.90 -11.89 -13.61
N LYS A 251 11.50 -12.64 -14.53
CA LYS A 251 12.42 -12.10 -15.54
C LYS A 251 11.75 -11.08 -16.47
N GLU A 252 10.52 -11.34 -16.87
CA GLU A 252 9.71 -10.46 -17.73
C GLU A 252 9.16 -9.26 -16.94
N LEU A 253 8.83 -9.46 -15.67
CA LEU A 253 8.31 -8.41 -14.79
C LEU A 253 9.41 -7.46 -14.31
N LEU A 254 10.66 -7.90 -14.25
CA LEU A 254 11.74 -7.13 -13.62
C LEU A 254 12.03 -5.79 -14.31
N PRO A 255 12.12 -5.69 -15.66
CA PRO A 255 12.31 -4.41 -16.33
C PRO A 255 11.20 -3.39 -16.04
N VAL A 256 9.99 -3.87 -15.72
CA VAL A 256 8.82 -3.02 -15.41
C VAL A 256 8.81 -2.59 -13.95
N LEU A 257 9.24 -3.45 -13.02
CA LEU A 257 9.18 -3.19 -11.58
C LEU A 257 10.47 -2.58 -11.01
N ARG A 258 11.60 -2.95 -11.59
CA ARG A 258 12.96 -2.56 -11.20
C ARG A 258 13.78 -2.22 -12.45
N PRO A 259 13.39 -1.19 -13.22
CA PRO A 259 14.13 -0.75 -14.41
C PRO A 259 15.58 -0.36 -14.09
N ASP A 260 15.92 -0.08 -12.83
CA ASP A 260 17.28 0.17 -12.35
C ASP A 260 18.21 -1.05 -12.37
N LEU A 261 17.67 -2.26 -12.49
CA LEU A 261 18.44 -3.52 -12.48
C LEU A 261 18.80 -4.05 -13.89
N GLY A 262 18.28 -3.41 -14.94
CA GLY A 262 18.55 -3.75 -16.34
C GLY A 262 19.73 -3.01 -16.96
#